data_AF-A0A4P6FW09-F1
#
_entry.id   AF-A0A4P6FW09-F1
#
_cell.length_a   1.000
_cell.length_b   1.000
_cell.length_c   1.000
_cell.angle_alpha   90.00
_cell.angle_beta   90.00
_cell.angle_gamma   90.00
#
_symmetry.space_group_name_H-M   'P 1'
#
loop_
_entity.id
_entity.type
_entity.pdbx_description
1 polymer ?
#
loop_
_entity_poly.entity_id
_entity_poly.type
_entity_poly.pdbx_seq_one_letter_code
_entity_poly.pdbx_strand_id
1 'polypeptide(L)'
;MAYALFVFCELAGVLILWLTHRGVFSLPLAAFTTLTMLLLSFHVMVRKPDAENIRLACLTMALWLASAFAVTLAFDGRGFLVTLGAAAFALLVGAAAAFMTYDLAQRPPFVDLED
;
A
#
# COMPACT_ATOMS: atom_id res chain seq x y z
N MET A 1 7.30 16.67 -10.33
CA MET A 1 7.19 16.48 -8.86
C MET A 1 6.55 15.16 -8.46
N ALA A 2 5.42 14.73 -9.05
CA ALA A 2 4.73 13.50 -8.65
C ALA A 2 5.57 12.20 -8.83
N TYR A 3 6.32 12.07 -9.93
CA TYR A 3 7.22 10.93 -10.16
C TYR A 3 8.33 10.78 -9.11
N ALA A 4 8.92 11.89 -8.66
CA ALA A 4 9.95 11.86 -7.61
C ALA A 4 9.36 11.39 -6.27
N LEU A 5 8.12 11.81 -5.96
CA LEU A 5 7.39 11.34 -4.78
C LEU A 5 7.10 9.83 -4.87
N PHE A 6 6.72 9.35 -6.05
CA PHE A 6 6.45 7.94 -6.29
C PHE A 6 7.70 7.07 -6.10
N VAL A 7 8.82 7.44 -6.73
CA VAL A 7 10.10 6.73 -6.57
C VAL A 7 10.56 6.78 -5.11
N PHE A 8 10.38 7.91 -4.44
CA PHE A 8 10.69 8.01 -3.00
C PHE A 8 9.82 7.08 -2.15
N CYS A 9 8.50 7.01 -2.40
CA CYS A 9 7.60 6.11 -1.69
C CYS A 9 7.95 4.63 -1.90
N GLU A 10 8.35 4.26 -3.12
CA GLU A 10 8.83 2.91 -3.45
C GLU A 10 10.11 2.56 -2.69
N LEU A 11 11.12 3.44 -2.76
CA LEU A 11 12.39 3.23 -2.07
C LEU A 11 12.20 3.20 -0.54
N ALA A 12 11.34 4.06 0.00
CA ALA A 12 10.98 4.05 1.41
C ALA A 12 10.23 2.76 1.78
N GLY A 13 9.29 2.30 0.96
CA GLY A 13 8.56 1.04 1.18
C GLY A 13 9.47 -0.17 1.18
N VAL A 14 10.37 -0.28 0.19
CA VAL A 14 11.39 -1.32 0.10
C VAL A 14 12.35 -1.25 1.30
N LEU A 15 12.80 -0.06 1.68
CA LEU A 15 13.69 0.12 2.83
C LEU A 15 13.00 -0.27 4.14
N ILE A 16 11.74 0.10 4.33
CA ILE A 16 10.95 -0.26 5.50
C ILE A 16 10.77 -1.77 5.57
N LEU A 17 10.37 -2.42 4.47
CA LEU A 17 10.23 -3.88 4.38
C LEU A 17 11.56 -4.59 4.61
N TRP A 18 12.67 -4.06 4.08
CA TRP A 18 14.02 -4.54 4.38
C TRP A 18 14.30 -4.39 5.88
N LEU A 19 14.04 -3.25 6.52
CA LEU A 19 14.38 -3.08 7.94
C LEU A 19 13.51 -3.93 8.86
N THR A 20 12.33 -4.33 8.40
CA THR A 20 11.32 -5.02 9.20
C THR A 20 11.19 -6.53 8.89
N HIS A 21 11.83 -7.05 7.83
CA HIS A 21 11.83 -8.50 7.54
C HIS A 21 12.53 -9.33 8.63
N ARG A 22 13.44 -8.73 9.41
CA ARG A 22 14.08 -9.38 10.56
C ARG A 22 13.26 -9.17 11.84
N GLY A 23 12.12 -9.85 11.93
CA GLY A 23 11.38 -10.01 13.19
C GLY A 23 9.99 -9.36 13.26
N VAL A 24 9.54 -8.64 12.24
CA VAL A 24 8.21 -7.98 12.23
C VAL A 24 7.31 -8.56 11.13
N PHE A 25 7.85 -8.85 9.94
CA PHE A 25 7.08 -9.45 8.86
C PHE A 25 7.48 -10.91 8.60
N SER A 26 6.47 -11.77 8.39
CA SER A 26 6.72 -13.07 7.78
C SER A 26 7.12 -12.88 6.32
N LEU A 27 8.06 -13.70 5.83
CA LEU A 27 8.50 -13.71 4.43
C LEU A 27 7.34 -13.68 3.42
N PRO A 28 6.24 -14.45 3.62
CA PRO A 28 5.07 -14.41 2.75
C PRO A 28 4.33 -13.07 2.75
N LEU A 29 4.18 -12.44 3.92
CA LEU A 29 3.47 -11.17 4.05
C LEU A 29 4.26 -10.04 3.39
N ALA A 30 5.57 -9.99 3.64
CA ALA A 30 6.46 -9.03 2.96
C ALA A 30 6.44 -9.20 1.45
N ALA A 31 6.48 -10.45 0.95
CA ALA A 31 6.39 -10.74 -0.48
C ALA A 31 5.04 -10.29 -1.07
N PHE A 32 3.93 -10.60 -0.41
CA PHE A 32 2.59 -10.19 -0.85
C PHE A 32 2.49 -8.66 -0.93
N THR A 33 2.84 -7.94 0.15
CA THR A 33 2.79 -6.48 0.17
C THR A 33 3.67 -5.87 -0.92
N THR A 34 4.89 -6.39 -1.12
CA THR A 34 5.79 -5.92 -2.19
C THR A 34 5.20 -6.16 -3.58
N LEU A 35 4.58 -7.32 -3.81
CA LEU A 35 4.02 -7.68 -5.11
C LEU A 35 2.76 -6.86 -5.42
N THR A 36 1.90 -6.61 -4.42
CA THR A 36 0.76 -5.69 -4.54
C THR A 36 1.22 -4.26 -4.85
N MET A 37 2.27 -3.81 -4.17
CA MET A 37 2.88 -2.51 -4.40
C MET A 37 3.41 -2.35 -5.83
N LEU A 38 4.21 -3.32 -6.29
CA LEU A 38 4.75 -3.34 -7.66
C LEU A 38 3.65 -3.39 -8.73
N LEU A 39 2.60 -4.20 -8.53
CA LEU A 39 1.47 -4.30 -9.46
C LEU A 39 0.69 -2.99 -9.56
N LEU A 40 0.41 -2.34 -8.42
CA LEU A 40 -0.28 -1.06 -8.39
C LEU A 40 0.55 0.01 -9.10
N SER A 41 1.86 0.00 -8.87
CA SER A 41 2.82 0.89 -9.49
C SER A 41 2.93 0.73 -10.99
N PHE A 42 3.02 -0.51 -11.46
CA PHE A 42 2.99 -0.81 -12.88
C PHE A 42 1.66 -0.37 -13.52
N HIS A 43 0.53 -0.59 -12.84
CA HIS A 43 -0.77 -0.18 -13.32
C HIS A 43 -0.87 1.34 -13.53
N VAL A 44 -0.42 2.12 -12.55
CA VAL A 44 -0.45 3.59 -12.59
C VAL A 44 0.52 4.14 -13.64
N MET A 45 1.74 3.60 -13.72
CA MET A 45 2.77 4.03 -14.67
C MET A 45 2.41 3.71 -16.13
N VAL A 46 1.77 2.56 -16.38
CA VAL A 46 1.49 2.09 -17.75
C VAL A 46 0.18 2.63 -18.29
N ARG A 47 -0.85 2.83 -17.45
CA ARG A 47 -2.20 3.17 -17.96
C ARG A 47 -2.51 4.65 -18.04
N LYS A 48 -2.15 5.46 -17.03
CA LYS A 48 -2.40 6.91 -17.04
C LYS A 48 -1.57 7.63 -15.96
N PRO A 49 -0.34 8.05 -16.26
CA PRO A 49 0.52 8.68 -15.26
C PRO A 49 0.13 10.15 -15.03
N ASP A 50 -1.00 10.36 -14.36
CA ASP A 50 -1.44 11.68 -13.89
C ASP A 50 -0.94 11.93 -12.47
N ALA A 51 -0.68 13.20 -12.14
CA ALA A 51 -0.23 13.59 -10.80
C ALA A 51 -1.22 13.17 -9.70
N GLU A 52 -2.51 13.10 -10.01
CA GLU A 52 -3.55 12.62 -9.09
C GLU A 52 -3.47 11.09 -8.88
N ASN A 53 -3.41 10.31 -9.97
CA ASN A 53 -3.26 8.84 -9.91
C ASN A 53 -2.00 8.44 -9.15
N ILE A 54 -0.90 9.16 -9.38
CA ILE A 54 0.37 8.93 -8.67
C ILE A 54 0.23 9.19 -7.17
N ARG A 55 -0.45 10.28 -6.76
CA ARG A 55 -0.70 10.57 -5.33
C ARG A 55 -1.59 9.51 -4.69
N LEU A 56 -2.63 9.07 -5.40
CA LEU A 56 -3.55 8.02 -4.96
C LEU A 56 -2.81 6.69 -4.80
N ALA A 57 -1.90 6.35 -5.72
CA ALA A 57 -1.05 5.17 -5.64
C ALA A 57 -0.12 5.21 -4.42
N CYS A 58 0.58 6.34 -4.20
CA CYS A 58 1.42 6.55 -3.01
C CYS A 58 0.62 6.46 -1.70
N LEU A 59 -0.59 7.01 -1.66
CA LEU A 59 -1.46 6.93 -0.49
C LEU A 59 -1.92 5.48 -0.25
N THR A 60 -2.33 4.78 -1.31
CA THR A 60 -2.74 3.37 -1.25
C THR A 60 -1.60 2.50 -0.74
N MET A 61 -0.37 2.77 -1.17
CA MET A 61 0.82 2.12 -0.65
C MET A 61 1.02 2.33 0.84
N ALA A 62 0.91 3.58 1.31
CA ALA A 62 1.06 3.90 2.72
C ALA A 62 0.00 3.18 3.58
N LEU A 63 -1.24 3.06 3.09
CA LEU A 63 -2.32 2.35 3.78
C LEU A 63 -2.05 0.84 3.86
N TRP A 64 -1.54 0.21 2.79
CA TRP A 64 -1.15 -1.20 2.83
C TRP A 64 -0.01 -1.48 3.82
N LEU A 65 1.01 -0.61 3.87
CA LEU A 65 2.08 -0.70 4.87
C LEU A 65 1.53 -0.53 6.29
N ALA A 66 0.69 0.48 6.53
CA ALA A 66 0.09 0.73 7.83
C ALA A 66 -0.80 -0.43 8.31
N SER A 67 -1.60 -1.02 7.41
CA SER A 67 -2.39 -2.22 7.67
C SER A 67 -1.48 -3.40 8.02
N ALA A 68 -0.42 -3.63 7.26
CA ALA A 68 0.53 -4.72 7.51
C ALA A 68 1.20 -4.60 8.89
N PHE A 69 1.64 -3.39 9.29
CA PHE A 69 2.19 -3.15 10.63
C PHE A 69 1.18 -3.38 11.75
N ALA A 70 -0.07 -2.95 11.54
CA ALA A 70 -1.14 -3.15 12.51
C ALA A 70 -1.50 -4.63 12.67
N VAL A 71 -1.46 -5.41 11.59
CA VAL A 71 -1.62 -6.88 11.63
C VAL A 71 -0.51 -7.50 12.47
N THR A 72 0.76 -7.14 12.23
CA THR A 72 1.85 -7.63 13.07
C THR A 72 1.65 -7.27 14.54
N LEU A 73 1.28 -6.02 14.83
CA LEU A 73 1.04 -5.56 16.21
C LEU A 73 -0.09 -6.33 16.88
N ALA A 74 -1.14 -6.70 16.13
CA ALA A 74 -2.23 -7.52 16.65
C ALA A 74 -1.74 -8.93 17.04
N PHE A 75 -0.87 -9.54 16.22
CA PHE A 75 -0.30 -10.86 16.47
C PHE A 75 0.82 -10.88 17.53
N ASP A 76 1.47 -9.75 17.80
CA ASP A 76 2.53 -9.63 18.81
C ASP A 76 2.02 -9.76 20.26
N GLY A 77 0.69 -9.73 20.46
CA GLY A 77 0.07 -10.13 21.73
C GLY A 77 0.41 -9.27 22.94
N ARG A 78 0.77 -7.99 22.74
CA ARG A 78 1.21 -7.05 23.80
C ARG A 78 0.12 -6.62 24.80
N GLY A 79 -1.07 -7.20 24.72
CA GLY A 79 -2.20 -6.96 25.61
C GLY A 79 -3.53 -6.92 24.87
N PHE A 80 -4.61 -7.39 25.49
CA PHE A 80 -5.92 -7.57 24.84
C PHE A 80 -6.45 -6.30 24.16
N LEU A 81 -6.38 -5.14 24.83
CA LEU A 81 -6.85 -3.87 24.28
C LEU A 81 -5.99 -3.40 23.10
N VAL A 82 -4.68 -3.63 23.16
CA VAL A 82 -3.74 -3.25 22.09
C VAL A 82 -3.96 -4.15 20.87
N THR A 83 -4.13 -5.45 21.08
CA THR A 83 -4.46 -6.41 20.02
C THR A 83 -5.79 -6.09 19.37
N LEU A 84 -6.84 -5.80 20.14
CA LEU A 84 -8.16 -5.45 19.61
C LEU A 84 -8.11 -4.14 18.82
N GLY A 85 -7.44 -3.11 19.35
CA GLY A 85 -7.27 -1.82 18.68
C GLY A 85 -6.46 -1.95 17.38
N ALA A 86 -5.37 -2.71 17.40
CA ALA A 86 -4.55 -2.99 16.23
C ALA A 86 -5.32 -3.78 15.16
N ALA A 87 -6.11 -4.78 15.56
CA ALA A 87 -6.96 -5.53 14.64
C ALA A 87 -8.06 -4.67 14.01
N ALA A 88 -8.74 -3.84 14.80
CA ALA A 88 -9.75 -2.91 14.29
C ALA A 88 -9.15 -1.89 13.31
N PHE A 89 -7.98 -1.34 13.64
CA PHE A 89 -7.26 -0.43 12.76
C PHE A 89 -6.82 -1.13 11.46
N ALA A 90 -6.28 -2.35 11.56
CA ALA A 90 -5.89 -3.13 10.39
C ALA A 90 -7.08 -3.39 9.44
N LEU A 91 -8.26 -3.69 9.97
CA LEU A 91 -9.48 -3.89 9.19
C LEU A 91 -9.96 -2.60 8.51
N LEU A 92 -10.03 -1.49 9.24
CA LEU A 92 -10.49 -0.21 8.69
C LEU A 92 -9.53 0.32 7.62
N VAL A 93 -8.23 0.33 7.92
CA VAL A 93 -7.20 0.83 7.01
C VAL A 93 -6.97 -0.12 5.85
N GLY A 94 -7.04 -1.43 6.09
CA GLY A 94 -6.98 -2.45 5.04
C GLY A 94 -8.17 -2.37 4.09
N ALA A 95 -9.39 -2.13 4.61
CA ALA A 95 -10.56 -1.91 3.77
C ALA A 95 -10.41 -0.65 2.91
N ALA A 96 -9.95 0.47 3.49
CA ALA A 96 -9.66 1.69 2.73
C ALA A 96 -8.61 1.46 1.63
N ALA A 97 -7.52 0.75 1.95
CA ALA A 97 -6.49 0.37 0.98
C ALA A 97 -7.07 -0.48 -0.17
N ALA A 98 -7.94 -1.45 0.14
CA ALA A 98 -8.59 -2.29 -0.84
C ALA A 98 -9.54 -1.50 -1.76
N PHE A 99 -10.36 -0.60 -1.22
CA PHE A 99 -11.23 0.27 -2.02
C PHE A 99 -10.42 1.18 -2.96
N MET A 100 -9.34 1.78 -2.47
CA MET A 100 -8.48 2.63 -3.31
C MET A 100 -7.72 1.83 -4.37
N THR A 101 -7.29 0.62 -4.03
CA THR A 101 -6.69 -0.33 -4.99
C THR A 101 -7.68 -0.69 -6.10
N TYR A 102 -8.95 -0.94 -5.74
CA TYR A 102 -10.01 -1.24 -6.69
C TYR A 102 -10.34 -0.05 -7.59
N ASP A 103 -10.49 1.15 -7.02
CA ASP A 103 -10.70 2.39 -7.79
C ASP A 103 -9.59 2.60 -8.81
N LEU A 104 -8.32 2.50 -8.37
CA LEU A 104 -7.16 2.58 -9.25
C LEU A 104 -7.19 1.51 -10.36
N ALA A 105 -7.54 0.27 -10.03
CA ALA A 105 -7.59 -0.83 -10.99
C ALA A 105 -8.69 -0.68 -12.05
N GLN A 106 -9.79 0.00 -11.70
CA GLN A 106 -10.93 0.24 -12.57
C GLN A 106 -10.78 1.45 -13.49
N ARG A 107 -9.84 2.36 -13.22
CA ARG A 107 -9.61 3.53 -14.08
C ARG A 107 -9.26 3.06 -15.51
N PRO A 108 -10.06 3.42 -16.52
CA PRO A 108 -9.86 2.94 -17.88
C PRO A 108 -8.55 3.50 -18.45
N PRO A 109 -7.75 2.67 -19.16
CA PRO A 109 -6.60 3.16 -19.92
C PRO A 109 -7.12 3.95 -21.13
N PHE A 110 -6.88 5.26 -21.15
CA PHE A 110 -7.21 6.17 -22.25
C PHE A 110 -8.65 6.06 -22.81
N VAL A 111 -9.59 6.75 -22.16
CA VAL A 111 -10.64 7.45 -22.91
C VAL A 111 -10.50 8.93 -22.57
N ASP A 112 -9.36 9.50 -22.98
CA ASP A 112 -9.38 10.90 -23.40
C ASP A 112 -9.90 10.82 -24.84
N LEU A 113 -11.23 10.84 -24.99
CA LEU A 113 -11.81 11.32 -26.23
C LEU A 113 -11.38 12.78 -26.34
N GLU A 114 -10.69 13.09 -27.43
CA GLU A 114 -10.38 14.45 -27.85
C GLU A 114 -11.62 15.35 -27.67
N ASP A 115 -11.44 16.44 -26.94
CA ASP A 115 -12.15 17.71 -27.17
C ASP A 115 -11.10 18.79 -27.42
#